data_AF-A0A7C5PB40-F1
#
_entry.id   AF-A0A7C5PB40-F1
#
_cell.length_a   1.000
_cell.length_b   1.000
_cell.length_c   1.000
_cell.angle_alpha   90.00
_cell.angle_beta   90.00
_cell.angle_gamma   90.00
#
_symmetry.space_group_name_H-M   'P 1'
#
loop_
_entity.id
_entity.type
_entity.pdbx_description
1 polymer ?
#
loop_
_entity_poly.entity_id
_entity_poly.type
_entity_poly.pdbx_seq_one_letter_code
_entity_poly.pdbx_strand_id
1 'polypeptide(L)'
;GLIYVPVRFVSEALNATVTWDERHRTVKVSLGDKSIEFYIESSQVSVNNKEERMLAPAFIYQDRTMVPLEITALNLGASVEKINNTINIGLNKGQQQNQSAVPNNVSLNMPNPPVIEYGIPLLWFMGVLFLFFTIFKEWLKKRNS
;
A
#
# COMPACT_ATOMS: atom_id res chain seq x y z
N GLY A 1 -4.29 0.52 -20.79
CA GLY A 1 -5.15 -0.67 -20.66
C GLY A 1 -5.53 -0.81 -19.20
N LEU A 2 -6.82 -0.68 -18.91
CA LEU A 2 -7.39 -0.88 -17.58
C LEU A 2 -7.77 -2.35 -17.45
N ILE A 3 -7.41 -3.00 -16.34
CA ILE A 3 -7.79 -4.39 -16.07
C ILE A 3 -8.96 -4.38 -15.10
N TYR A 4 -10.01 -5.10 -15.48
CA TYR A 4 -11.18 -5.35 -14.64
C TYR A 4 -11.19 -6.78 -14.16
N VAL A 5 -11.59 -6.94 -12.90
CA VAL A 5 -11.65 -8.24 -12.23
C VAL A 5 -12.94 -8.33 -11.43
N PRO A 6 -13.51 -9.54 -11.28
CA PRO A 6 -14.62 -9.74 -10.35
C PRO A 6 -14.18 -9.37 -8.94
N VAL A 7 -14.93 -8.50 -8.26
CA VAL A 7 -14.60 -8.04 -6.91
C VAL A 7 -14.39 -9.19 -5.91
N ARG A 8 -15.22 -10.25 -6.05
CA ARG A 8 -15.15 -11.45 -5.20
C ARG A 8 -13.85 -12.24 -5.38
N PHE A 9 -13.31 -12.26 -6.60
CA PHE A 9 -12.04 -12.94 -6.87
C PHE A 9 -10.88 -12.26 -6.14
N VAL A 10 -10.83 -10.92 -6.20
CA VAL A 10 -9.80 -10.15 -5.50
C VAL A 10 -9.95 -10.26 -3.99
N SER A 11 -11.19 -10.21 -3.49
CA SER A 11 -11.41 -10.32 -2.05
C SER A 11 -11.01 -11.67 -1.49
N GLU A 12 -11.32 -12.77 -2.18
CA GLU A 12 -10.89 -14.12 -1.77
C GLU A 12 -9.37 -14.25 -1.76
N ALA A 13 -8.69 -13.77 -2.81
CA ALA A 13 -7.23 -13.78 -2.89
C ALA A 13 -6.55 -13.00 -1.77
N LEU A 14 -7.21 -11.93 -1.28
CA LEU A 14 -6.71 -11.06 -0.22
C LEU A 14 -7.26 -11.38 1.17
N ASN A 15 -8.13 -12.39 1.28
CA ASN A 15 -8.89 -12.70 2.49
C ASN A 15 -9.71 -11.49 3.03
N ALA A 16 -10.23 -10.68 2.11
CA ALA A 16 -11.09 -9.53 2.38
C ALA A 16 -12.57 -9.93 2.31
N THR A 17 -13.43 -9.18 3.00
CA THR A 17 -14.89 -9.35 3.01
C THR A 17 -15.54 -8.43 1.99
N VAL A 18 -16.55 -8.91 1.25
CA VAL A 18 -17.34 -8.11 0.30
C VAL A 18 -18.78 -8.03 0.76
N THR A 19 -19.31 -6.81 0.83
CA THR A 19 -20.71 -6.51 1.13
C THR A 19 -21.33 -5.76 -0.04
N TRP A 20 -22.53 -6.16 -0.46
CA TRP A 20 -23.31 -5.47 -1.48
C TRP A 20 -24.46 -4.74 -0.82
N ASP A 21 -24.64 -3.45 -1.14
CA ASP A 21 -25.81 -2.66 -0.75
C ASP A 21 -26.69 -2.41 -1.98
N GLU A 22 -27.83 -3.09 -2.02
CA GLU A 22 -28.82 -2.95 -3.09
C GLU A 22 -29.45 -1.57 -3.15
N ARG A 23 -29.65 -0.91 -2.00
CA ARG A 23 -30.35 0.39 -1.93
C ARG A 23 -29.50 1.49 -2.55
N HIS A 24 -28.20 1.47 -2.26
CA HIS A 24 -27.27 2.48 -2.75
C HIS A 24 -26.53 2.04 -4.02
N ARG A 25 -26.73 0.81 -4.50
CA ARG A 25 -25.95 0.18 -5.58
C ARG A 25 -24.45 0.36 -5.33
N THR A 26 -23.99 -0.01 -4.12
CA THR A 26 -22.58 0.05 -3.75
C THR A 26 -22.02 -1.33 -3.41
N VAL A 27 -20.75 -1.55 -3.74
CA VAL A 27 -20.00 -2.70 -3.26
C VAL A 27 -18.89 -2.25 -2.33
N LYS A 28 -18.91 -2.76 -1.10
CA LYS A 28 -17.89 -2.49 -0.08
C LYS A 28 -16.98 -3.69 0.08
N VAL A 29 -15.68 -3.46 0.01
CA VAL A 29 -14.61 -4.42 0.25
C VAL A 29 -13.88 -4.00 1.53
N SER A 30 -13.74 -4.90 2.49
CA SER A 30 -13.12 -4.63 3.79
C SER A 30 -12.04 -5.65 4.13
N LEU A 31 -10.86 -5.17 4.54
CA LEU A 31 -9.70 -5.97 4.94
C LEU A 31 -9.04 -5.34 6.17
N GLY A 32 -9.32 -5.88 7.36
CA GLY A 32 -8.88 -5.28 8.62
C GLY A 32 -9.36 -3.83 8.74
N ASP A 33 -8.42 -2.90 8.92
CA ASP A 33 -8.71 -1.45 9.03
C ASP A 33 -8.92 -0.76 7.68
N LYS A 34 -8.73 -1.46 6.57
CA LYS A 34 -8.87 -0.90 5.22
C LYS A 34 -10.25 -1.21 4.66
N SER A 35 -10.87 -0.23 4.02
CA SER A 35 -12.14 -0.42 3.33
C SER A 35 -12.22 0.38 2.04
N ILE A 36 -12.82 -0.20 1.01
CA ILE A 36 -13.09 0.46 -0.26
C ILE A 36 -14.56 0.27 -0.59
N GLU A 37 -15.28 1.34 -0.87
CA GLU A 37 -16.67 1.29 -1.33
C GLU A 37 -16.75 1.86 -2.74
N PHE A 38 -17.13 1.01 -3.68
CA PHE A 38 -17.33 1.37 -5.07
C PHE A 38 -18.81 1.66 -5.32
N TYR A 39 -19.06 2.80 -5.93
CA TYR A 39 -20.38 3.17 -6.44
C TYR A 39 -20.51 2.64 -7.86
N ILE A 40 -21.52 1.81 -8.13
CA ILE A 40 -21.70 1.22 -9.47
C ILE A 40 -22.00 2.32 -10.49
N GLU A 41 -21.37 2.22 -11.66
CA GLU A 41 -21.47 3.16 -12.78
C GLU A 41 -21.02 4.59 -12.45
N SER A 42 -20.25 4.77 -11.37
CA SER A 42 -19.70 6.06 -10.94
C SER A 42 -18.17 6.03 -10.91
N SER A 43 -17.56 7.17 -11.25
CA SER A 43 -16.11 7.40 -11.10
C SER A 43 -15.71 7.77 -9.67
N GLN A 44 -16.66 7.80 -8.74
CA GLN A 44 -16.41 8.05 -7.32
C GLN A 44 -16.17 6.73 -6.60
N VAL A 45 -15.31 6.78 -5.58
CA VAL A 45 -15.02 5.66 -4.68
C VAL A 45 -14.75 6.21 -3.29
N SER A 46 -15.17 5.49 -2.25
CA SER A 46 -14.77 5.82 -0.88
C SER A 46 -13.65 4.87 -0.46
N VAL A 47 -12.45 5.40 -0.21
CA VAL A 47 -11.31 4.65 0.31
C VAL A 47 -11.10 5.07 1.76
N ASN A 48 -11.19 4.13 2.69
CA ASN A 48 -11.06 4.37 4.14
C ASN A 48 -11.94 5.53 4.62
N ASN A 49 -13.20 5.57 4.17
CA ASN A 49 -14.18 6.63 4.43
C ASN A 49 -13.84 8.02 3.84
N LYS A 50 -12.90 8.09 2.90
CA LYS A 50 -12.57 9.32 2.16
C LYS A 50 -12.95 9.16 0.70
N GLU A 51 -13.69 10.13 0.17
CA GLU A 51 -14.05 10.15 -1.24
C GLU A 51 -12.84 10.47 -2.12
N GLU A 52 -12.65 9.63 -3.13
CA GLU A 52 -11.63 9.77 -4.15
C GLU A 52 -12.24 9.53 -5.54
N ARG A 53 -11.53 9.99 -6.57
CA ARG A 53 -11.92 9.76 -7.97
C ARG A 53 -11.03 8.70 -8.60
N MET A 54 -11.66 7.78 -9.32
CA MET A 54 -10.99 6.78 -10.14
C MET A 54 -11.14 7.11 -11.62
N LEU A 55 -10.14 6.73 -12.41
CA LEU A 55 -10.14 6.90 -13.86
C LEU A 55 -11.13 5.97 -14.57
N ALA A 56 -11.66 4.97 -13.87
CA ALA A 56 -12.44 3.87 -14.44
C ALA A 56 -13.54 3.47 -13.45
N PRO A 57 -14.83 3.53 -13.83
CA PRO A 57 -15.94 3.18 -12.94
C PRO A 57 -16.04 1.66 -12.71
N ALA A 58 -16.59 1.27 -11.56
CA ALA A 58 -17.04 -0.11 -11.36
C ALA A 58 -18.36 -0.35 -12.10
N PHE A 59 -18.60 -1.56 -12.62
CA PHE A 59 -19.83 -1.88 -13.35
C PHE A 59 -20.24 -3.34 -13.11
N ILE A 60 -21.48 -3.68 -13.47
CA ILE A 60 -21.98 -5.05 -13.40
C ILE A 60 -21.90 -5.68 -14.80
N TYR A 61 -21.30 -6.85 -14.91
CA TYR A 61 -21.22 -7.62 -16.15
C TYR A 61 -21.47 -9.09 -15.85
N GLN A 62 -22.48 -9.68 -16.50
CA GLN A 62 -22.91 -11.07 -16.27
C GLN A 62 -23.11 -11.37 -14.77
N ASP A 63 -23.90 -10.53 -14.10
CA ASP A 63 -24.22 -10.64 -12.65
C ASP A 63 -23.00 -10.58 -11.72
N ARG A 64 -21.86 -10.07 -12.21
CA ARG A 64 -20.65 -9.87 -11.43
C ARG A 64 -20.25 -8.41 -11.43
N THR A 65 -19.93 -7.91 -10.24
CA THR A 65 -19.34 -6.58 -10.11
C THR A 65 -17.88 -6.62 -10.53
N MET A 66 -17.59 -5.91 -11.62
CA MET A 66 -16.28 -5.70 -12.18
C MET A 66 -15.69 -4.42 -11.59
N VAL A 67 -14.54 -4.56 -10.93
CA VAL A 67 -13.82 -3.44 -10.32
C VAL A 67 -12.45 -3.26 -10.99
N PRO A 68 -11.94 -2.02 -11.07
CA PRO A 68 -10.57 -1.79 -11.50
C PRO A 68 -9.59 -2.48 -10.55
N LEU A 69 -8.77 -3.37 -11.10
CA LEU A 69 -7.80 -4.13 -10.32
C LEU A 69 -6.82 -3.21 -9.60
N GLU A 70 -6.40 -2.12 -10.24
CA GLU A 70 -5.44 -1.16 -9.70
C GLU A 70 -5.93 -0.51 -8.41
N ILE A 71 -7.15 0.05 -8.41
CA ILE A 71 -7.73 0.68 -7.21
C ILE A 71 -7.91 -0.34 -6.09
N THR A 72 -8.37 -1.54 -6.42
CA THR A 72 -8.63 -2.59 -5.43
C THR A 72 -7.31 -3.09 -4.82
N ALA A 73 -6.30 -3.36 -5.65
CA ALA A 73 -5.00 -3.84 -5.22
C ALA A 73 -4.25 -2.77 -4.40
N LEU A 74 -4.11 -1.56 -4.93
CA LEU A 74 -3.35 -0.48 -4.31
C LEU A 74 -3.87 -0.15 -2.91
N ASN A 75 -5.18 0.07 -2.80
CA ASN A 75 -5.78 0.51 -1.54
C ASN A 75 -5.88 -0.61 -0.50
N LEU A 76 -5.86 -1.89 -0.92
CA LEU A 76 -5.77 -3.03 0.00
C LEU A 76 -4.32 -3.36 0.40
N GLY A 77 -3.32 -2.68 -0.17
CA GLY A 77 -1.90 -2.83 0.19
C GLY A 77 -1.11 -3.78 -0.71
N ALA A 78 -1.62 -4.09 -1.89
CA ALA A 78 -0.85 -4.74 -2.93
C ALA A 78 -0.11 -3.68 -3.78
N SER A 79 1.11 -4.02 -4.17
CA SER A 79 1.90 -3.23 -5.12
C SER A 79 1.58 -3.69 -6.54
N VAL A 80 1.25 -2.75 -7.42
CA VAL A 80 1.00 -3.00 -8.83
C VAL A 80 2.18 -2.45 -9.61
N GLU A 81 2.96 -3.34 -10.24
CA GLU A 81 4.06 -2.97 -11.12
C GLU A 81 3.77 -3.46 -12.54
N LYS A 82 3.82 -2.55 -13.50
CA LYS A 82 3.58 -2.87 -14.91
C LYS A 82 4.89 -2.80 -15.68
N ILE A 83 5.40 -3.95 -16.11
CA ILE A 83 6.64 -4.06 -16.90
C ILE A 83 6.32 -4.72 -18.24
N ASN A 84 6.54 -4.00 -19.35
CA ASN A 84 6.59 -4.55 -20.71
C ASN A 84 5.45 -5.54 -21.04
N ASN A 85 4.19 -5.11 -20.82
CA ASN A 85 2.94 -5.89 -20.96
C ASN A 85 2.58 -6.90 -19.85
N THR A 86 3.39 -7.07 -18.82
CA THR A 86 3.06 -7.88 -17.64
C THR A 86 2.66 -6.98 -16.47
N ILE A 87 1.59 -7.34 -15.76
CA ILE A 87 1.23 -6.71 -14.48
C ILE A 87 1.62 -7.65 -13.36
N ASN A 88 2.67 -7.29 -12.63
CA ASN A 88 3.11 -7.95 -11.41
C ASN A 88 2.32 -7.37 -10.23
N ILE A 89 1.65 -8.23 -9.49
CA ILE A 89 0.86 -7.84 -8.31
C ILE A 89 1.49 -8.54 -7.11
N GLY A 90 2.22 -7.75 -6.32
CA GLY A 90 2.84 -8.23 -5.09
C GLY A 90 1.94 -7.89 -3.90
N LEU A 91 1.63 -8.87 -3.06
CA LEU A 91 1.05 -8.58 -1.75
C LEU A 91 2.18 -8.14 -0.82
N ASN A 92 2.26 -6.87 -0.48
CA ASN A 92 3.10 -6.45 0.64
C ASN A 92 2.38 -6.87 1.92
N LYS A 93 2.49 -8.15 2.29
CA LYS A 93 2.12 -8.60 3.63
C LYS A 93 3.08 -7.90 4.57
N GLY A 94 2.61 -6.79 5.16
CA GLY A 94 3.28 -6.16 6.27
C GLY A 94 3.65 -7.23 7.30
N GLN A 95 4.87 -7.12 7.81
CA GLN A 95 5.32 -7.80 9.01
C GLN A 95 4.19 -7.79 10.06
N GLN A 96 3.93 -8.93 10.68
CA GLN A 96 3.13 -8.99 11.91
C GLN A 96 3.85 -8.15 12.98
N GLN A 97 3.33 -6.96 13.30
CA GLN A 97 3.51 -6.42 14.65
C GLN A 97 2.62 -7.25 15.58
N ASN A 98 3.22 -8.22 16.26
CA ASN A 98 2.62 -8.91 17.40
C ASN A 98 2.52 -7.95 18.60
N GLN A 99 1.29 -7.63 19.01
CA GLN A 99 0.78 -7.28 20.35
C GLN A 99 -0.75 -7.12 20.18
N SER A 100 -1.72 -7.77 20.84
CA SER A 100 -1.88 -8.65 22.02
C SER A 100 -3.29 -9.32 21.88
N ALA A 101 -3.71 -10.43 22.49
CA ALA A 101 -3.84 -10.69 23.93
C ALA A 101 -4.50 -12.08 24.18
N VAL A 102 -4.13 -12.79 25.27
CA VAL A 102 -4.98 -13.57 26.24
C VAL A 102 -4.13 -13.79 27.54
N PRO A 103 -4.70 -13.80 28.77
CA PRO A 103 -4.03 -13.34 30.00
C PRO A 103 -3.44 -14.44 30.92
N ASN A 104 -2.72 -13.96 31.96
CA ASN A 104 -2.25 -14.61 33.20
C ASN A 104 -0.78 -15.08 33.27
N ASN A 105 0.16 -14.15 33.50
CA ASN A 105 1.31 -14.33 34.38
C ASN A 105 2.19 -13.06 34.53
N VAL A 106 2.36 -12.67 35.80
CA VAL A 106 3.22 -11.65 36.46
C VAL A 106 4.10 -10.73 35.58
N SER A 107 3.85 -9.43 35.67
CA SER A 107 4.70 -8.37 35.11
C SER A 107 5.95 -8.15 35.97
N LEU A 108 7.15 -8.41 35.44
CA LEU A 108 8.39 -7.87 36.01
C LEU A 108 8.57 -6.44 35.50
N ASN A 109 8.30 -5.46 36.37
CA ASN A 109 8.60 -4.06 36.08
C ASN A 109 10.12 -3.83 36.19
N MET A 110 10.81 -3.76 35.06
CA MET A 110 12.17 -3.22 35.01
C MET A 110 12.10 -1.74 34.61
N PRO A 111 12.74 -0.82 35.36
CA PRO A 111 12.78 0.58 34.98
C PRO A 111 13.48 0.73 33.63
N ASN A 112 12.88 1.51 32.73
CA ASN A 112 13.46 1.82 31.42
C ASN A 112 14.90 2.34 31.58
N PRO A 113 15.89 1.75 30.91
CA PRO A 113 17.21 2.35 30.87
C PRO A 113 17.15 3.68 30.11
N PRO A 114 17.94 4.69 30.50
CA PRO A 114 17.95 5.97 29.81
C PRO A 114 18.40 5.77 28.36
N VAL A 115 17.57 6.24 27.42
CA VAL A 115 17.89 6.28 26.00
C VAL A 115 18.91 7.39 25.78
N ILE A 116 20.17 7.04 25.50
CA ILE A 116 21.10 7.98 24.88
C ILE A 116 20.85 7.92 23.38
N GLU A 117 20.09 8.91 22.90
CA GLU A 117 19.70 9.09 21.51
C GLU A 117 20.94 9.39 20.66
N TYR A 118 21.53 8.35 20.06
CA TYR A 118 22.47 8.52 18.95
C TYR A 118 21.70 8.42 17.64
N GLY A 119 20.97 9.49 17.31
CA GLY A 119 20.61 9.76 15.91
C GLY A 119 21.90 9.92 15.11
N ILE A 120 22.00 9.26 13.95
CA ILE A 120 23.19 9.34 13.10
C ILE A 120 23.45 10.84 12.78
N PRO A 121 24.56 11.44 13.23
CA PRO A 121 24.74 12.89 13.06
C PRO A 121 24.98 13.22 11.58
N LEU A 122 24.28 14.27 11.11
CA LEU A 122 24.36 14.85 9.75
C LEU A 122 25.81 15.11 9.27
N LEU A 123 26.76 15.22 10.22
CA LEU A 123 28.19 15.38 9.97
C LEU A 123 28.83 14.19 9.24
N TRP A 124 28.33 12.96 9.44
CA TRP A 124 28.88 11.78 8.75
C TRP A 124 28.49 11.75 7.26
N PHE A 125 27.26 12.19 6.95
CA PHE A 125 26.79 12.36 5.57
C PHE A 125 27.56 13.44 4.80
N MET A 126 27.94 14.54 5.47
CA MET A 126 28.76 15.59 4.85
C MET A 126 30.18 15.12 4.51
N GLY A 127 30.77 14.22 5.32
CA GLY A 127 32.08 13.63 5.03
C GLY A 127 32.06 12.72 3.80
N VAL A 128 31.05 11.85 3.70
CA VAL A 128 30.86 10.95 2.54
C VAL A 128 30.53 11.73 1.27
N LEU A 129 29.73 12.80 1.38
CA LEU A 129 29.42 13.69 0.25
C LEU A 129 30.66 14.46 -0.23
N PHE A 130 31.54 14.91 0.68
CA PHE A 130 32.79 15.59 0.33
C PHE A 130 33.79 14.68 -0.39
N LEU A 131 33.92 13.43 0.06
CA LEU A 131 34.75 12.42 -0.61
C LEU A 131 34.19 12.07 -2.00
N PHE A 132 32.87 11.92 -2.12
CA PHE A 132 32.21 11.67 -3.40
C PHE A 132 32.40 12.84 -4.37
N PHE A 133 32.25 14.09 -3.89
CA PHE A 133 32.44 15.29 -4.72
C PHE A 133 33.90 15.44 -5.21
N THR A 134 34.88 15.05 -4.38
CA THR A 134 36.30 15.12 -4.74
C THR A 134 36.65 14.14 -5.86
N ILE A 135 36.24 12.88 -5.73
CA ILE A 135 36.44 11.84 -6.76
C ILE A 135 35.71 12.22 -8.05
N PHE A 136 34.50 12.79 -7.95
CA PHE A 136 33.70 13.20 -9.10
C PHE A 136 34.33 14.38 -9.87
N LYS A 137 34.91 15.36 -9.17
CA LYS A 137 35.61 16.50 -9.80
C LYS A 137 36.86 16.05 -10.55
N GLU A 138 37.60 15.10 -9.99
CA GLU A 138 38.80 14.53 -10.61
C GLU A 138 38.45 13.74 -11.88
N TRP A 139 37.34 12.99 -11.85
CA TRP A 139 36.79 12.31 -13.01
C TRP A 139 36.32 13.26 -14.12
N LEU A 140 35.70 14.40 -13.78
CA LEU A 140 35.32 15.42 -14.76
C LEU A 140 36.54 16.03 -15.47
N LYS A 141 37.63 16.28 -14.75
CA LYS A 141 38.86 16.83 -15.33
C LYS A 141 39.50 15.88 -16.35
N LYS A 142 39.42 14.56 -16.11
CA LYS A 142 39.96 13.53 -17.02
C LYS A 142 39.16 13.36 -18.32
N ARG A 143 37.93 13.88 -18.41
CA ARG A 143 37.10 13.80 -19.63
C ARG A 143 37.23 15.00 -20.59
N ASN A 144 37.89 16.07 -20.16
CA ASN A 144 38.08 17.30 -20.95
C ASN A 144 39.55 17.54 -21.39
N SER A 145 40.41 16.53 -21.30
CA SER A 145 41.76 16.47 -21.87
C SER A 145 41.94 15.18 -22.65
#